data_AF-A0AAD5ADL9-F1
#
_entry.id   AF-A0AAD5ADL9-F1
#
_cell.length_a   1.000
_cell.length_b   1.000
_cell.length_c   1.000
_cell.angle_alpha   90.00
_cell.angle_beta   90.00
_cell.angle_gamma   90.00
#
_symmetry.space_group_name_H-M   'P 1'
#
loop_
_entity.id
_entity.type
_entity.pdbx_description
1 polymer ?
#
loop_
_entity_poly.entity_id
_entity_poly.type
_entity_poly.pdbx_seq_one_letter_code
_entity_poly.pdbx_strand_id
1 'polypeptide(L)' 'MGKRKDLSEFDKGQIVMARRLGQSISKTAALVGCSRSAVVSIFQKWSKEGTVVNRRQ' A
#
# COMPACT_ATOMS: atom_id res chain seq x y z
N MET A 1 -2.66 -22.96 -3.72
CA MET A 1 -2.98 -21.56 -3.38
C MET A 1 -1.79 -21.01 -2.60
N GLY A 2 -0.94 -20.21 -3.27
CA GLY A 2 0.35 -19.79 -2.70
C GLY A 2 0.16 -19.01 -1.40
N LYS A 3 0.95 -19.36 -0.38
CA LYS A 3 0.98 -18.66 0.91
C LYS A 3 1.07 -17.16 0.65
N ARG A 4 0.11 -16.37 1.18
CA ARG A 4 0.24 -14.90 1.20
C ARG A 4 1.54 -14.59 1.93
N LYS A 5 2.60 -14.25 1.19
CA LYS A 5 3.75 -13.59 1.82
C LYS A 5 3.22 -12.23 2.22
N ASP A 6 2.94 -12.06 3.51
CA ASP A 6 2.65 -10.74 4.03
C ASP A 6 3.82 -9.84 3.68
N LEU A 7 3.52 -8.74 2.99
CA LEU A 7 4.51 -7.73 2.61
C LEU A 7 5.13 -7.16 3.87
N SER A 8 6.45 -6.93 3.83
CA SER A 8 7.16 -6.32 4.95
C SER A 8 6.60 -4.92 5.23
N GLU A 9 6.79 -4.42 6.45
CA GLU A 9 6.40 -3.03 6.76
C GLU A 9 7.15 -2.02 5.88
N PHE A 10 8.39 -2.33 5.50
CA PHE A 10 9.15 -1.54 4.54
C PHE A 10 8.48 -1.50 3.16
N ASP A 11 8.07 -2.66 2.62
CA ASP A 11 7.36 -2.75 1.33
C ASP A 11 6.03 -2.00 1.36
N LYS A 12 5.28 -2.12 2.46
CA LYS A 12 4.03 -1.38 2.69
C LYS A 12 4.30 0.13 2.73
N GLY A 13 5.39 0.56 3.37
CA GLY A 13 5.86 1.94 3.39
C GLY A 13 6.18 2.47 1.99
N GLN A 14 6.91 1.70 1.18
CA GLN A 14 7.22 2.02 -0.22
C GLN A 14 5.95 2.21 -1.05
N ILE A 15 4.96 1.33 -0.87
CA ILE A 15 3.66 1.44 -1.54
C ILE A 15 2.95 2.75 -1.19
N VAL A 16 2.87 3.08 0.11
CA VAL A 16 2.22 4.31 0.58
C VAL A 16 2.94 5.54 0.04
N MET A 17 4.27 5.58 0.13
CA MET A 17 5.08 6.70 -0.37
C MET A 17 4.90 6.89 -1.88
N ALA A 18 5.05 5.83 -2.68
CA ALA A 18 4.89 5.90 -4.13
C ALA A 18 3.48 6.39 -4.54
N ARG A 19 2.44 5.95 -3.83
CA ARG A 19 1.07 6.42 -4.08
C ARG A 19 0.84 7.87 -3.67
N ARG A 20 1.43 8.34 -2.55
CA ARG A 20 1.38 9.77 -2.15
C ARG A 20 2.13 10.66 -3.14
N LEU A 21 3.20 10.16 -3.75
CA LEU A 21 3.95 10.84 -4.82
C LEU A 21 3.24 10.81 -6.19
N GLY A 22 2.03 10.23 -6.28
CA GLY A 22 1.27 10.17 -7.54
C GLY A 22 1.80 9.13 -8.53
N GLN A 23 2.66 8.19 -8.12
CA GLN A 23 3.14 7.14 -9.02
C GLN A 23 2.04 6.16 -9.42
N SER A 24 2.18 5.58 -10.62
CA SER A 24 1.24 4.60 -11.15
C SER A 24 1.30 3.28 -10.36
N ILE A 25 0.15 2.63 -10.22
CA ILE A 25 0.02 1.36 -9.49
C ILE A 25 0.92 0.28 -10.10
N SER A 26 1.01 0.21 -11.43
CA SER A 26 1.86 -0.76 -12.12
C SER A 26 3.34 -0.54 -11.84
N LYS A 27 3.81 0.72 -11.78
CA LYS A 27 5.21 1.04 -11.45
C LYS A 27 5.55 0.65 -10.02
N THR A 28 4.65 0.93 -9.07
CA THR A 28 4.82 0.53 -7.66
C THR A 28 4.79 -0.99 -7.48
N ALA A 29 3.86 -1.68 -8.17
CA ALA A 29 3.76 -3.13 -8.13
C ALA A 29 5.04 -3.81 -8.65
N ALA A 30 5.62 -3.29 -9.73
CA ALA A 30 6.88 -3.78 -10.28
C ALA A 30 8.07 -3.52 -9.34
N LEU A 31 8.14 -2.34 -8.72
CA LEU A 31 9.21 -1.97 -7.79
C LEU A 31 9.23 -2.85 -6.53
N VAL A 32 8.05 -3.15 -5.98
CA VAL A 32 7.90 -3.94 -4.75
C VAL A 32 7.87 -5.44 -5.06
N GLY A 33 7.72 -5.83 -6.33
CA GLY A 33 7.57 -7.22 -6.72
C GLY A 33 6.25 -7.84 -6.24
N CYS A 34 5.18 -7.05 -6.13
CA CYS A 34 3.88 -7.50 -5.67
C CYS A 34 2.77 -7.29 -6.73
N SER A 35 1.58 -7.81 -6.46
CA SER A 35 0.45 -7.63 -7.37
C SER A 35 -0.11 -6.21 -7.30
N ARG A 36 -0.64 -5.70 -8.43
CA ARG A 36 -1.34 -4.41 -8.47
C ARG A 36 -2.48 -4.34 -7.44
N SER A 37 -3.17 -5.46 -7.21
CA SER A 37 -4.24 -5.57 -6.21
C SER A 37 -3.72 -5.42 -4.77
N ALA A 38 -2.51 -5.92 -4.47
CA ALA A 38 -1.89 -5.75 -3.15
C ALA A 38 -1.55 -4.27 -2.88
N VAL A 39 -1.00 -3.57 -3.87
CA VAL A 39 -0.72 -2.12 -3.81
C VAL A 39 -1.99 -1.34 -3.47
N VAL A 40 -3.09 -1.62 -4.18
CA VAL A 40 -4.38 -0.97 -3.94
C VAL A 40 -4.95 -1.29 -2.56
N SER A 41 -4.90 -2.55 -2.14
CA SER A 41 -5.40 -2.97 -0.82
C SER A 41 -4.64 -2.30 0.32
N ILE A 42 -3.31 -2.22 0.23
CA ILE A 42 -2.46 -1.56 1.24
C ILE A 42 -2.76 -0.07 1.30
N PHE A 43 -2.82 0.60 0.15
CA PHE A 43 -3.11 2.04 0.12
C PHE A 43 -4.51 2.36 0.69
N GLN A 44 -5.52 1.54 0.39
CA GLN A 44 -6.85 1.68 0.97
C GLN A 44 -6.86 1.47 2.50
N LYS A 45 -6.13 0.46 3.00
CA LYS A 45 -6.00 0.24 4.46
C LYS A 45 -5.35 1.43 5.15
N TRP A 46 -4.22 1.92 4.62
CA TRP A 46 -3.56 3.12 5.13
C TRP A 46 -4.48 4.34 5.12
N SER A 47 -5.23 4.58 4.04
CA SER A 47 -6.17 5.71 3.98
C SER A 47 -7.32 5.59 4.99
N LYS A 48 -7.79 4.38 5.28
CA LYS A 48 -8.84 4.12 6.29
C LYS A 48 -8.30 4.30 7.71
N GLU A 49 -7.10 3.81 8.00
CA GLU A 49 -6.46 3.97 9.31
C GLU A 49 -6.08 5.44 9.57
N GLY A 50 -5.54 6.14 8.57
CA GLY A 50 -5.25 7.57 8.63
C GLY A 50 -6.49 8.47 8.81
N THR A 51 -7.67 8.01 8.36
CA THR A 51 -8.93 8.74 8.59
C THR A 51 -9.57 8.45 9.94
N VAL A 52 -9.21 7.37 10.63
CA VAL A 52 -9.67 7.07 12.00
C VAL A 52 -8.92 7.93 13.03
N VAL A 53 -7.63 8.21 12.81
CA VAL A 53 -6.85 9.08 13.72
C VAL A 53 -7.18 10.57 13.58
N ASN A 54 -7.77 10.99 12.46
CA ASN A 54 -8.15 12.40 12.21
C ASN A 54 -9.65 12.68 12.41
N ARG A 55 -10.40 11.76 13.04
CA ARG A 55 -11.84 11.92 13.33
C ARG A 55 -12.15 11.96 14.82
N ARG A 56 -11.21 12.53 15.60
CA ARG A 56 -11.43 12.92 16.99
C ARG A 56 -11.27 14.43 17.10
N GLN A 57 -12.30 15.15 16.69
CA GLN A 57 -12.61 16.49 17.16
C GLN A 57 -14.04 16.47 17.68
#